data_AF-K2KB77-F1
#
_entry.id   AF-K2KB77-F1
#
_cell.length_a   1.000
_cell.length_b   1.000
_cell.length_c   1.000
_cell.angle_alpha   90.00
_cell.angle_beta   90.00
_cell.angle_gamma   90.00
#
_symmetry.space_group_name_H-M   'P 1'
#
loop_
_entity.id
_entity.type
_entity.pdbx_description
1 polymer ?
#
loop_
_entity_poly.entity_id
_entity_poly.type
_entity_poly.pdbx_seq_one_letter_code
_entity_poly.pdbx_strand_id
1 'polypeptide(L)'
;MLINRLNGFNLPLLLRVVAASFSLVLAHKALPAPIEQSPSTPQLEQQQALLGELRLGELQLQFADVQAKRLQRELQIAEARVSIAALRQPQSDSNQAFYAIRLVSFWRSAGHWRAVLDWRGEQLELSQPSRIWANIDVSLQDNGLLLQQGERQRLIRWP
;
A
#
# COMPACT_ATOMS: atom_id res chain seq x y z
N MET A 1 3.72 20.71 40.40
CA MET A 1 5.13 21.03 40.69
C MET A 1 6.00 20.54 39.54
N LEU A 2 6.47 21.44 38.67
CA LEU A 2 7.78 21.43 38.02
C LEU A 2 7.85 22.67 37.12
N ILE A 3 8.39 23.72 37.72
CA ILE A 3 8.79 24.98 37.11
C ILE A 3 10.17 24.79 36.47
N ASN A 4 10.47 25.64 35.49
CA ASN A 4 11.76 25.92 34.85
C ASN A 4 12.20 25.01 33.70
N ARG A 5 12.05 25.54 32.48
CA ARG A 5 13.14 25.75 31.51
C ARG A 5 12.68 26.75 30.43
N LEU A 6 12.73 28.03 30.75
CA LEU A 6 12.94 29.10 29.78
C LEU A 6 14.41 29.49 29.88
N ASN A 7 15.19 29.34 28.81
CA ASN A 7 16.43 30.09 28.57
C ASN A 7 16.94 29.78 27.16
N GLY A 8 16.83 30.75 26.26
CA GLY A 8 17.27 30.64 24.87
C GLY A 8 16.80 31.77 23.96
N PHE A 9 15.89 32.65 24.42
CA PHE A 9 15.50 33.85 23.69
C PHE A 9 16.47 34.99 23.99
N ASN A 10 17.33 35.26 23.01
CA ASN A 10 18.37 36.28 23.07
C ASN A 10 17.73 37.68 22.90
N LEU A 11 17.38 38.30 24.03
CA LEU A 11 16.82 39.66 24.13
C LEU A 11 17.71 40.84 23.63
N PRO A 12 19.04 40.76 23.42
CA PRO A 12 19.81 41.92 22.98
C PRO A 12 19.73 42.22 21.48
N LEU A 13 19.07 41.37 20.66
CA LEU A 13 18.97 41.58 19.21
C LEU A 13 17.81 42.51 18.82
N LEU A 14 16.73 42.54 19.61
CA LEU A 14 15.57 43.40 19.39
C LEU A 14 15.84 44.88 19.71
N LEU A 15 16.82 45.19 20.57
CA LEU A 15 17.14 46.56 20.97
C LEU A 15 18.09 47.28 19.98
N ARG A 16 18.80 46.55 19.11
CA ARG A 16 19.71 47.14 18.11
C ARG A 16 19.03 47.61 16.82
N VAL A 17 17.83 47.08 16.50
CA VAL A 17 17.07 47.50 15.32
C VAL A 17 16.36 48.84 15.57
N VAL A 18 15.96 49.14 16.80
CA VAL A 18 15.25 50.39 17.14
C VAL A 18 16.18 51.60 17.26
N ALA A 19 17.47 51.39 17.55
CA ALA A 19 18.45 52.47 17.73
C ALA A 19 19.05 53.03 16.42
N ALA A 20 18.90 52.33 15.28
CA ALA A 20 19.38 52.84 13.98
C ALA A 20 18.38 53.79 13.29
N SER A 21 17.13 53.85 13.78
CA SER A 21 16.07 54.67 13.19
C SER A 21 16.06 56.13 13.66
N PHE A 22 16.93 56.53 14.59
CA PHE A 22 16.86 57.85 15.24
C PHE A 22 18.06 58.78 14.96
N SER A 23 19.10 58.32 14.26
CA SER A 23 20.32 59.12 14.03
C SER A 23 20.39 59.84 12.68
N LEU A 24 19.29 59.91 11.91
CA LEU A 24 19.28 60.66 10.64
C LEU A 24 18.14 61.69 10.55
N VAL A 25 17.70 62.22 11.70
CA VAL A 25 16.73 63.33 11.78
C VAL A 25 17.42 64.68 12.07
N LEU A 26 18.74 64.70 12.32
CA LEU A 26 19.45 65.91 12.78
C LEU A 26 20.71 66.28 11.96
N ALA A 27 20.65 66.20 10.63
CA ALA A 27 21.61 66.87 9.76
C ALA A 27 20.88 67.85 8.83
N HIS A 28 20.81 69.08 9.31
CA HIS A 28 20.24 70.24 8.65
C HIS A 28 21.07 70.71 7.45
N LYS A 29 20.37 71.33 6.48
CA LYS A 29 20.82 72.31 5.46
C LYS A 29 21.47 71.79 4.17
N ALA A 30 20.63 71.58 3.16
CA ALA A 30 20.64 72.35 1.92
C ALA A 30 19.39 72.00 1.08
N LEU A 31 18.60 73.00 0.67
CA LEU A 31 17.62 72.85 -0.42
C LEU A 31 18.38 72.71 -1.75
N PRO A 32 17.89 71.89 -2.71
CA PRO A 32 16.72 72.24 -3.53
C PRO A 32 15.71 71.09 -3.72
N ALA A 33 14.44 71.43 -3.95
CA ALA A 33 13.43 70.52 -4.51
C ALA A 33 13.65 70.36 -6.03
N PRO A 34 13.00 69.42 -6.77
CA PRO A 34 12.14 68.29 -6.38
C PRO A 34 12.60 66.96 -7.04
N ILE A 35 12.47 65.82 -6.37
CA ILE A 35 12.40 64.53 -7.07
C ILE A 35 11.32 63.71 -6.38
N GLU A 36 10.16 63.58 -7.04
CA GLU A 36 9.26 62.46 -6.79
C GLU A 36 10.08 61.18 -7.01
N GLN A 37 10.57 60.59 -5.93
CA GLN A 37 11.12 59.24 -5.98
C GLN A 37 9.94 58.29 -6.14
N SER A 38 9.58 58.01 -7.40
CA SER A 38 8.85 56.80 -7.75
C SER A 38 9.51 55.63 -7.02
N PRO A 39 8.75 54.78 -6.30
CA PRO A 39 9.33 53.64 -5.59
C PRO A 39 10.15 52.84 -6.59
N SER A 40 11.43 52.65 -6.25
CA SER A 40 12.43 52.02 -7.09
C SER A 40 11.90 50.70 -7.64
N THR A 41 11.78 50.60 -8.96
CA THR A 41 11.49 49.37 -9.73
C THR A 41 12.14 48.09 -9.17
N PRO A 42 13.41 48.09 -8.70
CA PRO A 42 14.02 46.87 -8.15
C PRO A 42 13.40 46.33 -6.85
N GLN A 43 12.73 47.17 -6.04
CA GLN A 43 12.14 46.75 -4.76
C GLN A 43 10.79 46.04 -4.97
N LEU A 44 10.01 46.50 -5.96
CA LEU A 44 8.79 45.85 -6.41
C LEU A 44 9.07 44.50 -7.07
N GLU A 45 10.15 44.40 -7.87
CA GLU A 45 10.58 43.14 -8.48
C GLU A 45 11.03 42.10 -7.42
N GLN A 46 11.77 42.53 -6.39
CA GLN A 46 12.16 41.63 -5.29
C GLN A 46 10.97 41.12 -4.47
N GLN A 47 9.99 41.97 -4.17
CA GLN A 47 8.77 41.54 -3.48
C GLN A 47 7.95 40.56 -4.31
N GLN A 48 7.87 40.76 -5.64
CA GLN A 48 7.18 39.84 -6.54
C GLN A 48 7.91 38.49 -6.64
N ALA A 49 9.25 38.49 -6.68
CA ALA A 49 10.05 37.27 -6.66
C ALA A 49 9.83 36.45 -5.38
N LEU A 50 9.85 37.10 -4.20
CA LEU A 50 9.58 36.46 -2.91
C LEU A 50 8.16 35.87 -2.82
N LEU A 51 7.15 36.59 -3.33
CA LEU A 51 5.78 36.09 -3.39
C LEU A 51 5.63 34.90 -4.35
N GLY A 52 6.40 34.90 -5.45
CA GLY A 52 6.49 33.78 -6.38
C GLY A 52 7.06 32.53 -5.73
N GLU A 53 8.16 32.66 -4.99
CA GLU A 53 8.81 31.57 -4.27
C GLU A 53 7.91 30.99 -3.17
N LEU A 54 7.23 31.84 -2.39
CA LEU A 54 6.29 31.39 -1.35
C LEU A 54 5.12 30.60 -1.95
N ARG A 55 4.52 31.08 -3.05
CA ARG A 55 3.45 30.36 -3.77
C ARG A 55 3.93 29.02 -4.32
N LEU A 56 5.17 28.96 -4.82
CA LEU A 56 5.76 27.72 -5.31
C LEU A 56 5.93 26.71 -4.17
N GLY A 57 6.40 27.17 -3.00
CA GLY A 57 6.54 26.35 -1.80
C GLY A 57 5.20 25.83 -1.27
N GLU A 58 4.15 26.65 -1.27
CA GLU A 58 2.79 26.23 -0.89
C GLU A 58 2.23 25.17 -1.85
N LEU A 59 2.40 25.36 -3.17
CA LEU A 59 2.00 24.37 -4.17
C LEU A 59 2.76 23.05 -4.04
N GLN A 60 4.06 23.10 -3.73
CA GLN A 60 4.86 21.90 -3.47
C GLN A 60 4.38 21.15 -2.23
N LEU A 61 4.05 21.86 -1.14
CA LEU A 61 3.48 21.26 0.07
C LEU A 61 2.12 20.61 -0.20
N GLN A 62 1.25 21.27 -0.96
CA GLN A 62 -0.05 20.71 -1.36
C GLN A 62 0.12 19.45 -2.22
N PHE A 63 1.08 19.45 -3.15
CA PHE A 63 1.39 18.27 -3.96
C PHE A 63 1.89 17.10 -3.10
N ALA A 64 2.79 17.37 -2.14
CA ALA A 64 3.28 16.35 -1.21
C ALA A 64 2.14 15.75 -0.37
N ASP A 65 1.22 16.57 0.12
CA ASP A 65 0.06 16.12 0.90
C ASP A 65 -0.90 15.25 0.08
N VAL A 66 -1.17 15.64 -1.18
CA VAL A 66 -1.99 14.83 -2.11
C VAL A 66 -1.33 13.48 -2.38
N GLN A 67 -0.01 13.45 -2.59
CA GLN A 67 0.74 12.21 -2.82
C GLN A 67 0.77 11.31 -1.58
N ALA A 68 0.93 11.87 -0.38
CA ALA A 68 0.86 11.11 0.87
C ALA A 68 -0.52 10.47 1.06
N LYS A 69 -1.60 11.22 0.83
CA LYS A 69 -2.98 10.71 0.90
C LYS A 69 -3.28 9.65 -0.15
N ARG A 70 -2.61 9.69 -1.31
CA ARG A 70 -2.70 8.65 -2.34
C ARG A 70 -2.01 7.37 -1.88
N LEU A 71 -0.77 7.45 -1.42
CA LEU A 71 0.00 6.31 -0.91
C LEU A 71 -0.72 5.62 0.26
N GLN A 72 -1.28 6.40 1.18
CA GLN A 72 -2.06 5.85 2.29
C GLN A 72 -3.28 5.05 1.82
N ARG A 73 -4.00 5.53 0.79
CA ARG A 73 -5.11 4.80 0.19
C ARG A 73 -4.66 3.53 -0.52
N GLU A 74 -3.54 3.57 -1.24
CA GLU A 74 -2.97 2.40 -1.91
C GLU A 74 -2.57 1.32 -0.88
N LEU A 75 -2.01 1.74 0.26
CA LEU A 75 -1.66 0.85 1.36
C LEU A 75 -2.90 0.21 2.01
N GLN A 76 -3.94 0.99 2.27
CA GLN A 76 -5.23 0.47 2.76
C GLN A 76 -5.87 -0.51 1.77
N ILE A 77 -5.78 -0.27 0.47
CA ILE A 77 -6.27 -1.20 -0.56
C ILE A 77 -5.45 -2.49 -0.53
N ALA A 78 -4.13 -2.40 -0.39
CA ALA A 78 -3.27 -3.57 -0.30
C ALA A 78 -3.58 -4.41 0.96
N GLU A 79 -3.75 -3.78 2.12
CA GLU A 79 -4.14 -4.44 3.36
C GLU A 79 -5.53 -5.09 3.27
N ALA A 80 -6.50 -4.40 2.66
CA ALA A 80 -7.83 -4.95 2.41
C ALA A 80 -7.76 -6.15 1.45
N ARG A 81 -6.93 -6.09 0.39
CA ARG A 81 -6.70 -7.21 -0.52
C ARG A 81 -6.07 -8.41 0.20
N VAL A 82 -5.07 -8.19 1.05
CA VAL A 82 -4.45 -9.24 1.86
C VAL A 82 -5.46 -9.83 2.84
N SER A 83 -6.28 -9.01 3.50
CA SER A 83 -7.31 -9.46 4.43
C SER A 83 -8.41 -10.25 3.73
N ILE A 84 -8.87 -9.78 2.56
CA ILE A 84 -9.82 -10.52 1.71
C ILE A 84 -9.20 -11.82 1.22
N ALA A 85 -7.91 -11.83 0.85
CA ALA A 85 -7.21 -13.05 0.47
C ALA A 85 -7.05 -14.02 1.65
N ALA A 86 -6.87 -13.52 2.87
CA ALA A 86 -6.83 -14.35 4.08
C ALA A 86 -8.21 -14.92 4.45
N LEU A 87 -9.29 -14.19 4.19
CA LEU A 87 -10.67 -14.67 4.37
C LEU A 87 -11.14 -15.58 3.21
N ARG A 88 -10.59 -15.37 2.00
CA ARG A 88 -10.85 -16.18 0.80
C ARG A 88 -9.90 -17.35 0.64
N GLN A 89 -8.78 -17.39 1.36
CA GLN A 89 -8.20 -18.67 1.69
C GLN A 89 -9.35 -19.41 2.34
N PRO A 90 -9.91 -20.46 1.71
CA PRO A 90 -10.78 -21.33 2.46
C PRO A 90 -9.93 -21.68 3.66
N GLN A 91 -10.43 -21.46 4.88
CA GLN A 91 -9.98 -22.26 5.99
C GLN A 91 -9.95 -23.66 5.42
N SER A 92 -8.75 -24.14 5.14
CA SER A 92 -8.55 -25.49 4.66
C SER A 92 -8.80 -26.30 5.91
N ASP A 93 -10.09 -26.42 6.24
CA ASP A 93 -10.63 -27.68 6.65
C ASP A 93 -10.17 -28.63 5.55
N SER A 94 -8.97 -29.16 5.72
CA SER A 94 -8.45 -30.31 4.98
C SER A 94 -9.53 -31.39 4.88
N ASN A 95 -10.41 -31.45 5.89
CA ASN A 95 -11.69 -32.15 5.87
C ASN A 95 -12.55 -31.85 4.63
N GLN A 96 -12.96 -30.60 4.37
CA GLN A 96 -13.83 -30.30 3.21
C GLN A 96 -13.12 -30.55 1.87
N ALA A 97 -11.81 -30.28 1.77
CA ALA A 97 -11.07 -30.50 0.53
C ALA A 97 -11.06 -31.98 0.12
N PHE A 98 -10.86 -32.89 1.08
CA PHE A 98 -10.83 -34.34 0.87
C PHE A 98 -12.17 -34.93 0.43
N TYR A 99 -13.27 -34.48 1.04
CA TYR A 99 -14.62 -34.97 0.68
C TYR A 99 -15.22 -34.28 -0.56
N ALA A 100 -14.64 -33.14 -0.99
CA ALA A 100 -15.11 -32.42 -2.17
C ALA A 100 -14.71 -33.09 -3.50
N ILE A 101 -13.78 -34.05 -3.51
CA ILE A 101 -13.44 -34.80 -4.72
C ILE A 101 -14.64 -35.66 -5.15
N ARG A 102 -15.02 -35.52 -6.42
CA ARG A 102 -16.11 -36.26 -7.06
C ARG A 102 -15.59 -37.07 -8.23
N LEU A 103 -16.07 -38.31 -8.33
CA LEU A 103 -15.88 -39.13 -9.53
C LEU A 103 -16.89 -38.66 -10.58
N VAL A 104 -16.39 -38.22 -11.73
CA VAL A 104 -17.21 -37.76 -12.85
C VAL A 104 -17.48 -38.90 -13.82
N SER A 105 -16.44 -39.63 -14.18
CA SER A 105 -16.53 -40.77 -15.08
C SER A 105 -15.44 -41.79 -14.78
N PHE A 106 -15.68 -43.03 -15.15
CA PHE A 106 -14.69 -44.10 -15.10
C PHE A 106 -14.93 -45.06 -16.25
N TRP A 107 -13.86 -45.65 -16.77
CA TRP A 107 -13.92 -46.62 -17.86
C TRP A 107 -12.69 -47.51 -17.83
N ARG A 108 -12.74 -48.61 -18.59
CA ARG A 108 -11.59 -49.49 -18.77
C ARG A 108 -11.03 -49.32 -20.17
N SER A 109 -9.71 -49.12 -20.28
CA SER A 109 -9.00 -48.95 -21.55
C SER A 109 -7.71 -49.74 -21.53
N ALA A 110 -7.47 -50.55 -22.56
CA ALA A 110 -6.29 -51.41 -22.68
C ALA A 110 -6.01 -52.29 -21.43
N GLY A 111 -7.06 -52.78 -20.77
CA GLY A 111 -6.96 -53.61 -19.57
C GLY A 111 -6.86 -52.84 -18.25
N HIS A 112 -6.62 -51.52 -18.29
CA HIS A 112 -6.45 -50.67 -17.11
C HIS A 112 -7.70 -49.82 -16.85
N TRP A 113 -8.02 -49.61 -15.57
CA TRP A 113 -9.03 -48.63 -15.18
C TRP A 113 -8.52 -47.21 -15.46
N ARG A 114 -9.46 -46.33 -15.80
CA ARG A 114 -9.25 -44.90 -15.90
C ARG A 114 -10.42 -44.19 -15.23
N ALA A 115 -10.14 -43.04 -14.65
CA ALA A 115 -11.15 -42.24 -13.98
C ALA A 115 -10.90 -40.75 -14.22
N VAL A 116 -11.98 -39.97 -14.31
CA VAL A 116 -11.93 -38.52 -14.26
C VAL A 116 -12.51 -38.05 -12.95
N LEU A 117 -11.75 -37.25 -12.24
CA LEU A 117 -12.11 -36.65 -10.96
C LEU A 117 -12.31 -35.15 -11.15
N ASP A 118 -13.30 -34.60 -10.46
CA ASP A 118 -13.50 -33.15 -10.34
C ASP A 118 -13.22 -32.71 -8.90
N TRP A 119 -12.51 -31.61 -8.78
CA TRP A 119 -12.31 -30.90 -7.53
C TRP A 119 -12.33 -29.41 -7.79
N ARG A 120 -13.37 -28.73 -7.29
CA ARG A 120 -13.52 -27.27 -7.40
C ARG A 120 -13.47 -26.76 -8.85
N GLY A 121 -13.94 -27.58 -9.81
CA GLY A 121 -13.94 -27.24 -11.23
C GLY A 121 -12.64 -27.57 -11.97
N GLU A 122 -11.62 -28.08 -11.27
CA GLU A 122 -10.45 -28.69 -11.92
C GLU A 122 -10.68 -30.18 -12.13
N GLN A 123 -10.40 -30.64 -13.35
CA GLN A 123 -10.52 -32.04 -13.71
C GLN A 123 -9.15 -32.72 -13.77
N LEU A 124 -9.07 -33.92 -13.18
CA LEU A 124 -7.92 -34.80 -13.29
C LEU A 124 -8.33 -36.10 -13.98
N GLU A 125 -7.69 -36.41 -15.10
CA GLU A 125 -7.71 -37.76 -15.66
C GLU A 125 -6.61 -38.62 -14.99
N LEU A 126 -7.03 -39.69 -14.31
CA LEU A 126 -6.15 -40.76 -13.87
C LEU A 126 -6.03 -41.82 -14.97
N SER A 127 -4.88 -41.84 -15.61
CA SER A 127 -4.45 -42.86 -16.56
C SER A 127 -3.40 -43.82 -15.98
N GLN A 128 -2.87 -43.51 -14.80
CA GLN A 128 -1.87 -44.29 -14.08
C GLN A 128 -2.47 -44.91 -12.82
N PRO A 129 -1.91 -46.01 -12.29
CA PRO A 129 -2.47 -46.73 -11.14
C PRO A 129 -2.58 -45.85 -9.89
N SER A 130 -1.66 -44.91 -9.69
CA SER A 130 -1.68 -43.98 -8.56
C SER A 130 -1.04 -42.64 -8.94
N ARG A 131 -1.52 -41.55 -8.33
CA ARG A 131 -0.95 -40.21 -8.48
C ARG A 131 -1.34 -39.33 -7.30
N ILE A 132 -0.42 -38.46 -6.89
CA ILE A 132 -0.72 -37.38 -5.95
C ILE A 132 -1.34 -36.20 -6.70
N TRP A 133 -2.51 -35.76 -6.25
CA TRP A 133 -3.19 -34.58 -6.75
C TRP A 133 -3.86 -33.82 -5.59
N ALA A 134 -3.76 -32.49 -5.59
CA ALA A 134 -4.32 -31.66 -4.50
C ALA A 134 -3.87 -32.08 -3.08
N ASN A 135 -2.63 -32.59 -2.93
CA ASN A 135 -2.10 -33.16 -1.69
C ASN A 135 -2.90 -34.37 -1.16
N ILE A 136 -3.44 -35.16 -2.09
CA ILE A 136 -4.19 -36.40 -1.84
C ILE A 136 -3.58 -37.46 -2.78
N ASP A 137 -3.19 -38.60 -2.21
CA ASP A 137 -2.80 -39.76 -2.99
C ASP A 137 -4.07 -40.42 -3.53
N VAL A 138 -4.14 -40.55 -4.85
CA VAL A 138 -5.28 -41.12 -5.55
C VAL A 138 -4.83 -42.39 -6.25
N SER A 139 -5.44 -43.52 -5.91
CA SER A 139 -5.09 -44.83 -6.43
C SER A 139 -6.31 -45.54 -7.04
N LEU A 140 -6.15 -46.03 -8.28
CA LEU A 140 -7.11 -46.89 -8.96
C LEU A 140 -6.94 -48.32 -8.47
N GLN A 141 -8.05 -48.90 -8.00
CA GLN A 141 -8.14 -50.29 -7.57
C GLN A 141 -9.21 -51.02 -8.39
N ASP A 142 -9.18 -52.34 -8.35
CA ASP A 142 -10.13 -53.18 -9.09
C ASP A 142 -11.59 -52.97 -8.64
N ASN A 143 -11.79 -52.56 -7.38
CA ASN A 143 -13.10 -52.38 -6.75
C ASN A 143 -13.51 -50.89 -6.58
N GLY A 144 -12.64 -49.94 -6.93
CA GLY A 144 -12.90 -48.53 -6.70
C GLY A 144 -11.69 -47.62 -6.87
N LEU A 145 -11.90 -46.35 -6.55
CA LEU A 145 -10.88 -45.34 -6.40
C LEU A 145 -10.59 -45.11 -4.91
N LEU A 146 -9.36 -45.33 -4.48
CA LEU A 146 -8.91 -45.00 -3.13
C LEU A 146 -8.31 -43.59 -3.11
N LEU A 147 -8.82 -42.75 -2.23
CA LEU A 147 -8.27 -41.43 -1.90
C LEU A 147 -7.62 -41.51 -0.52
N GLN A 148 -6.36 -41.10 -0.40
CA GLN A 148 -5.62 -41.09 0.86
C GLN A 148 -4.97 -39.73 1.12
N GLN A 149 -5.14 -39.21 2.33
CA GLN A 149 -4.50 -37.96 2.78
C GLN A 149 -4.05 -38.10 4.24
N GLY A 150 -2.74 -38.30 4.45
CA GLY A 150 -2.21 -38.67 5.75
C GLY A 150 -2.83 -39.99 6.23
N GLU A 151 -3.42 -39.99 7.42
CA GLU A 151 -4.12 -41.13 8.04
C GLU A 151 -5.52 -41.38 7.48
N ARG A 152 -6.04 -40.50 6.62
CA ARG A 152 -7.43 -40.58 6.13
C ARG A 152 -7.50 -41.37 4.83
N GLN A 153 -8.55 -42.18 4.70
CA GLN A 153 -8.82 -42.96 3.51
C GLN A 153 -10.30 -42.92 3.14
N ARG A 154 -10.60 -42.84 1.85
CA ARG A 154 -11.96 -42.89 1.30
C ARG A 154 -11.94 -43.74 0.03
N LEU A 155 -12.74 -44.79 0.02
CA LEU A 155 -12.95 -45.63 -1.16
C LEU A 155 -14.23 -45.21 -1.87
N ILE A 156 -14.12 -44.78 -3.12
CA ILE A 156 -15.25 -44.59 -4.02
C ILE A 156 -15.39 -45.87 -4.84
N ARG A 157 -16.40 -46.68 -4.54
CA ARG A 157 -16.61 -47.95 -5.25
C ARG A 157 -17.11 -47.70 -6.67
N TRP A 158 -16.69 -48.57 -7.58
CA TRP A 158 -17.38 -48.70 -8.87
C TRP A 158 -18.81 -49.20 -8.61
N PRO A 159 -19.81 -48.78 -9.41
CA PRO A 159 -21.15 -49.36 -9.38
C PRO A 159 -21.15 -50.84 -9.79
#